data_AF-A0A7X8DVJ7-F1
#
_entry.id   AF-A0A7X8DVJ7-F1
#
_cell.length_a   1.000
_cell.length_b   1.000
_cell.length_c   1.000
_cell.angle_alpha   90.00
_cell.angle_beta   90.00
_cell.angle_gamma   90.00
#
_symmetry.space_group_name_H-M   'P 1'
#
loop_
_entity.id
_entity.type
_entity.pdbx_description
1 polymer ?
#
loop_
_entity_poly.entity_id
_entity_poly.type
_entity_poly.pdbx_seq_one_letter_code
_entity_poly.pdbx_strand_id
1 'polypeptide(L)'
;ADVKVLDAGPLDLQIGANEGQFMEIRIQNLSPQALGIDKINLSTSDGAQKAITVVDNAINMISSVRSKLGAYQNRLEHTVANLSVAAENMTASLSRIQDADMAAEMSEYTQKNVISQAGIAMLAQANQRPQQILQLLQG
;
A
#
# COMPACT_ATOMS: atom_id res chain seq x y z
N ALA A 1 -8.82 -28.02 -5.31
CA ALA A 1 -10.22 -27.54 -5.19
C ALA A 1 -10.31 -26.30 -6.05
N ASP A 2 -10.96 -26.42 -7.21
CA ASP A 2 -11.09 -25.33 -8.17
C ASP A 2 -12.20 -24.41 -7.64
N VAL A 3 -11.81 -23.39 -6.86
CA VAL A 3 -12.76 -22.45 -6.26
C VAL A 3 -13.29 -21.58 -7.40
N LYS A 4 -14.40 -22.03 -8.00
CA LYS A 4 -15.15 -21.20 -8.94
C LYS A 4 -15.67 -20.01 -8.17
N VAL A 5 -15.24 -18.81 -8.55
CA VAL A 5 -15.58 -17.49 -7.98
C VAL A 5 -17.10 -17.26 -7.87
N LEU A 6 -17.92 -18.12 -8.49
CA LEU A 6 -19.37 -18.10 -8.48
C LEU A 6 -20.01 -18.86 -7.29
N ASP A 7 -19.26 -19.72 -6.60
CA ASP A 7 -19.73 -20.56 -5.48
C ASP A 7 -19.22 -20.05 -4.11
N ALA A 8 -18.28 -19.12 -4.13
CA ALA A 8 -17.53 -18.64 -2.96
C ALA A 8 -18.02 -17.29 -2.44
N GLY A 9 -19.30 -17.17 -2.10
CA GLY A 9 -19.82 -16.03 -1.32
C GLY A 9 -19.44 -14.62 -1.83
N PRO A 10 -19.52 -13.58 -0.98
CA PRO A 10 -18.90 -12.29 -1.29
C PRO A 10 -17.37 -12.43 -1.32
N LEU A 11 -16.74 -11.85 -2.35
CA LEU A 11 -15.28 -11.73 -2.43
C LEU A 11 -14.85 -10.42 -1.76
N ASP A 12 -14.28 -10.53 -0.57
CA ASP A 12 -13.74 -9.37 0.15
C ASP A 12 -12.27 -9.17 -0.19
N LEU A 13 -11.95 -8.02 -0.80
CA LEU A 13 -10.58 -7.65 -1.15
C LEU A 13 -10.06 -6.60 -0.16
N GLN A 14 -8.98 -6.90 0.54
CA GLN A 14 -8.26 -5.89 1.34
C GLN A 14 -7.53 -4.93 0.38
N ILE A 15 -7.93 -3.65 0.38
CA ILE A 15 -7.43 -2.63 -0.56
C ILE A 15 -6.71 -1.48 0.14
N GLY A 16 -6.42 -1.64 1.44
CA GLY A 16 -5.75 -0.63 2.26
C GLY A 16 -4.82 -1.23 3.31
N ALA A 17 -4.01 -0.38 3.94
CA ALA A 17 -3.01 -0.80 4.92
C ALA A 17 -3.60 -1.11 6.31
N ASN A 18 -4.77 -0.53 6.64
CA ASN A 18 -5.39 -0.65 7.96
C ASN A 18 -6.52 -1.68 7.98
N GLU A 19 -6.82 -2.21 9.17
CA GLU A 19 -7.94 -3.11 9.39
C GLU A 19 -9.27 -2.48 8.96
N GLY A 20 -10.14 -3.27 8.33
CA GLY A 20 -11.47 -2.84 7.87
C GLY A 20 -11.50 -2.16 6.51
N GLN A 21 -10.35 -1.99 5.83
CA GLN A 21 -10.28 -1.40 4.49
C GLN A 21 -10.52 -2.43 3.38
N PHE A 22 -11.73 -3.01 3.39
CA PHE A 22 -12.16 -4.01 2.43
C PHE A 22 -13.05 -3.43 1.33
N MET A 23 -12.91 -3.98 0.13
CA MET A 23 -13.86 -3.85 -0.96
C MET A 23 -14.59 -5.17 -1.15
N GLU A 24 -15.88 -5.18 -0.86
CA GLU A 24 -16.74 -6.33 -1.10
C GLU A 24 -17.19 -6.37 -2.57
N ILE A 25 -16.88 -7.48 -3.26
CA ILE A 25 -17.33 -7.77 -4.62
C ILE A 25 -18.34 -8.91 -4.57
N ARG A 26 -19.57 -8.61 -5.02
CA ARG A 26 -20.64 -9.61 -5.15
C ARG A 26 -20.94 -9.87 -6.62
N ILE A 27 -20.70 -11.09 -7.07
CA ILE A 27 -21.08 -11.56 -8.40
C ILE A 27 -22.31 -12.44 -8.24
N GLN A 28 -23.41 -12.04 -8.87
CA GLN A 28 -24.64 -12.85 -8.89
C GLN A 28 -24.41 -14.12 -9.70
N ASN A 29 -25.08 -15.21 -9.33
CA ASN A 29 -25.06 -16.45 -10.10
C ASN A 29 -25.66 -16.21 -11.50
N LEU A 30 -24.87 -16.46 -12.55
CA LEU A 30 -25.23 -16.31 -13.96
C LEU A 30 -25.37 -17.66 -14.68
N SER A 31 -25.62 -18.74 -13.94
CA SER A 31 -25.88 -20.07 -14.53
C SER A 31 -27.11 -20.04 -15.46
N PRO A 32 -27.18 -20.94 -16.46
CA PRO A 32 -28.35 -21.06 -17.33
C PRO A 32 -29.69 -21.19 -16.59
N GLN A 33 -29.67 -21.87 -15.43
CA GLN A 33 -30.83 -22.04 -14.55
C GLN A 33 -31.21 -20.72 -13.85
N ALA A 34 -30.22 -19.97 -13.35
CA ALA A 34 -30.46 -18.66 -12.72
C ALA A 34 -30.95 -17.61 -13.72
N LEU A 35 -30.53 -17.72 -14.99
CA LEU A 35 -30.96 -16.86 -16.09
C LEU A 35 -32.26 -17.33 -16.77
N GLY A 36 -32.80 -18.50 -16.38
CA GLY A 36 -34.03 -19.07 -16.95
C GLY A 36 -33.91 -19.53 -18.40
N ILE A 37 -32.69 -19.63 -18.94
CA ILE A 37 -32.43 -20.02 -20.33
C ILE A 37 -32.37 -21.55 -20.51
N ASP A 38 -32.40 -22.32 -19.42
CA ASP A 38 -32.33 -23.78 -19.42
C ASP A 38 -33.61 -24.47 -19.90
N LYS A 39 -34.77 -23.79 -19.81
CA LYS A 39 -36.10 -24.35 -20.13
C LYS A 39 -36.75 -23.71 -21.37
N ILE A 40 -35.96 -23.08 -22.23
CA ILE A 40 -36.49 -22.44 -23.43
C ILE A 40 -36.99 -23.51 -24.41
N ASN A 41 -38.24 -23.36 -24.88
CA ASN A 41 -38.84 -24.24 -25.88
C ASN A 41 -38.93 -23.52 -27.23
N LEU A 42 -38.20 -24.01 -28.24
CA LEU A 42 -38.22 -23.47 -29.60
C LEU A 42 -39.11 -24.27 -30.58
N SER A 43 -39.77 -25.33 -30.10
CA SER A 43 -40.59 -26.21 -30.95
C SER A 43 -41.97 -25.64 -31.30
N THR A 44 -42.35 -24.50 -30.71
CA THR A 44 -43.63 -23.82 -30.98
C THR A 44 -43.40 -22.34 -31.27
N SER A 45 -44.27 -21.71 -32.06
CA SER A 45 -44.18 -20.28 -32.37
C SER A 45 -44.30 -19.40 -31.11
N ASP A 46 -45.21 -19.73 -30.19
CA ASP A 46 -45.34 -19.04 -28.90
C ASP A 46 -44.11 -19.25 -28.00
N GLY A 47 -43.57 -20.47 -27.96
CA GLY A 47 -42.33 -20.78 -27.24
C GLY A 47 -41.13 -19.98 -27.77
N ALA A 48 -41.00 -19.85 -29.08
CA ALA A 48 -39.95 -19.05 -29.72
C ALA A 48 -40.10 -17.54 -29.40
N GLN A 49 -41.33 -17.02 -29.36
CA GLN A 49 -41.55 -15.61 -28.98
C GLN A 49 -41.17 -15.34 -27.51
N LYS A 50 -41.51 -16.27 -26.61
CA LYS A 50 -41.12 -16.21 -25.20
C LYS A 50 -39.61 -16.37 -25.02
N ALA A 51 -38.97 -17.22 -25.83
CA ALA A 51 -37.52 -17.42 -25.83
C ALA A 51 -36.76 -16.11 -26.03
N ILE A 52 -37.18 -15.30 -27.01
CA ILE A 52 -36.55 -14.01 -27.30
C ILE A 52 -36.57 -13.11 -26.06
N THR A 53 -37.73 -13.00 -25.40
CA THR A 53 -37.87 -12.18 -24.19
C THR A 53 -36.97 -12.68 -23.05
N VAL A 54 -36.89 -14.00 -22.85
CA VAL A 54 -36.03 -14.59 -21.81
C VAL A 54 -34.55 -14.32 -22.09
N VAL A 55 -34.12 -14.47 -23.34
CA VAL A 55 -32.73 -14.22 -23.75
C VAL A 55 -32.38 -12.73 -23.62
N ASP A 56 -33.26 -11.82 -24.02
CA ASP A 56 -33.05 -10.37 -23.87
C ASP A 56 -32.87 -9.99 -22.40
N ASN A 57 -33.70 -10.54 -21.51
CA ASN A 57 -33.55 -10.33 -20.07
C ASN A 57 -32.22 -10.90 -19.55
N ALA A 58 -31.80 -12.08 -20.00
CA ALA A 58 -30.53 -12.67 -19.63
C ALA A 58 -29.33 -11.81 -20.09
N ILE A 59 -29.37 -11.28 -21.32
CA ILE A 59 -28.36 -10.37 -21.86
C ILE A 59 -28.30 -9.07 -21.04
N ASN A 60 -29.44 -8.50 -20.69
CA ASN A 60 -29.52 -7.29 -19.86
C ASN A 60 -28.91 -7.54 -18.47
N MET A 61 -29.20 -8.69 -17.86
CA MET A 61 -28.64 -9.06 -16.56
C MET A 61 -27.11 -9.23 -16.62
N ILE A 62 -26.60 -9.94 -17.63
CA ILE A 62 -25.16 -10.09 -17.85
C ILE A 62 -24.48 -8.74 -18.08
N SER A 63 -25.10 -7.87 -18.88
CA SER A 63 -24.58 -6.52 -19.16
C SER A 63 -24.52 -5.67 -17.89
N SER A 64 -25.54 -5.76 -17.02
CA SER A 64 -25.54 -5.10 -15.71
C SER A 64 -24.41 -5.60 -14.81
N VAL A 65 -24.17 -6.92 -14.77
CA VAL A 65 -23.06 -7.48 -13.98
C VAL A 65 -21.71 -7.02 -14.53
N ARG A 66 -21.50 -7.03 -15.85
CA ARG A 66 -20.25 -6.50 -16.46
C ARG A 66 -20.03 -5.03 -16.16
N SER A 67 -21.10 -4.22 -16.19
CA SER A 67 -21.02 -2.80 -15.83
C SER A 67 -20.57 -2.61 -14.38
N LYS A 68 -21.12 -3.39 -13.44
CA LYS A 68 -20.68 -3.39 -12.03
C LYS A 68 -19.22 -3.82 -11.88
N LEU A 69 -18.79 -4.86 -12.59
CA LEU A 69 -17.39 -5.30 -12.58
C LEU A 69 -16.45 -4.21 -13.11
N GLY A 70 -16.82 -3.51 -14.18
CA GLY A 70 -16.06 -2.36 -14.67
C GLY A 70 -15.99 -1.21 -13.65
N ALA A 71 -17.07 -0.95 -12.92
CA ALA A 71 -17.05 0.03 -11.83
C ALA A 71 -16.13 -0.38 -10.69
N TYR A 72 -16.12 -1.66 -10.29
CA TYR A 72 -15.17 -2.18 -9.30
C TYR A 72 -13.73 -2.06 -9.79
N GLN A 73 -13.46 -2.39 -11.05
CA GLN A 73 -12.14 -2.24 -11.67
C GLN A 73 -11.65 -0.79 -11.61
N ASN A 74 -12.47 0.18 -12.05
CA ASN A 74 -12.10 1.60 -11.99
C ASN A 74 -11.77 2.04 -10.57
N ARG A 75 -12.58 1.61 -9.59
CA ARG A 75 -12.30 1.91 -8.18
C ARG A 75 -10.99 1.28 -7.70
N LEU A 76 -10.70 0.04 -8.09
CA LEU A 76 -9.44 -0.63 -7.76
C LEU A 76 -8.24 0.10 -8.38
N GLU A 77 -8.33 0.52 -9.65
CA GLU A 77 -7.29 1.28 -10.34
C GLU A 77 -7.01 2.62 -9.62
N HIS A 78 -8.05 3.37 -9.27
CA HIS A 78 -7.89 4.59 -8.47
C HIS A 78 -7.33 4.33 -7.08
N THR A 79 -7.74 3.23 -6.44
CA THR A 79 -7.24 2.87 -5.11
C THR A 79 -5.77 2.51 -5.17
N VAL A 80 -5.34 1.72 -6.15
CA VAL A 80 -3.93 1.38 -6.39
C VAL A 80 -3.11 2.64 -6.63
N ALA A 81 -3.56 3.54 -7.52
CA ALA A 81 -2.86 4.79 -7.79
C ALA A 81 -2.69 5.64 -6.51
N ASN A 82 -3.76 5.78 -5.72
CA ASN A 82 -3.70 6.52 -4.46
C ASN A 82 -2.76 5.86 -3.44
N LEU A 83 -2.79 4.53 -3.31
CA LEU A 83 -1.90 3.80 -2.40
C LEU A 83 -0.44 3.95 -2.81
N SER A 84 -0.12 3.90 -4.11
CA SER A 84 1.23 4.14 -4.61
C SER A 84 1.74 5.54 -4.25
N VAL A 85 0.92 6.58 -4.46
CA VAL A 85 1.28 7.95 -4.09
C VAL A 85 1.44 8.10 -2.58
N ALA A 86 0.56 7.49 -1.78
CA ALA A 86 0.67 7.52 -0.32
C ALA A 86 1.95 6.81 0.17
N ALA A 87 2.29 5.66 -0.43
CA ALA A 87 3.51 4.92 -0.10
C ALA A 87 4.78 5.71 -0.46
N GLU A 88 4.80 6.38 -1.61
CA GLU A 88 5.91 7.25 -2.03
C GLU A 88 6.10 8.42 -1.04
N ASN A 89 5.01 9.12 -0.70
CA ASN A 89 5.04 10.23 0.25
C ASN A 89 5.47 9.80 1.65
N MET A 90 5.03 8.63 2.11
CA MET A 90 5.41 8.08 3.41
C MET A 90 6.89 7.69 3.42
N THR A 91 7.37 7.04 2.35
CA THR A 91 8.79 6.67 2.20
C THR A 91 9.68 7.91 2.16
N ALA A 92 9.29 8.95 1.41
CA ALA A 92 10.03 10.21 1.37
C ALA A 92 10.06 10.93 2.73
N SER A 93 8.97 10.86 3.48
CA SER A 93 8.91 11.41 4.84
C SER A 93 9.79 10.63 5.81
N LEU A 94 9.78 9.30 5.72
CA LEU A 94 10.65 8.44 6.51
C LEU A 94 12.13 8.72 6.22
N SER A 95 12.52 8.83 4.94
CA SER A 95 13.89 9.19 4.54
C SER A 95 14.30 10.52 5.16
N ARG A 96 13.46 11.57 5.07
CA ARG A 96 13.77 12.87 5.67
C ARG A 96 13.97 12.81 7.18
N ILE A 97 13.18 12.01 7.90
CA ILE A 97 13.33 11.83 9.34
C ILE A 97 14.64 11.11 9.64
N GLN A 98 14.91 10.00 8.96
CA GLN A 98 16.14 9.23 9.14
C GLN A 98 17.40 10.04 8.80
N ASP A 99 17.38 10.81 7.72
CA ASP A 99 18.50 11.65 7.29
C ASP A 99 18.73 12.82 8.27
N ALA A 100 17.66 13.42 8.80
CA ALA A 100 17.77 14.47 9.82
C ALA A 100 18.34 13.94 11.14
N ASP A 101 17.87 12.77 11.59
CA ASP A 101 18.39 12.11 12.80
C ASP A 101 19.86 11.69 12.63
N MET A 102 20.22 11.15 11.46
CA MET A 102 21.61 10.80 11.15
C MET A 102 22.51 12.03 11.12
N ALA A 103 22.05 13.15 10.55
CA ALA A 103 22.81 14.39 10.54
C ALA A 103 23.06 14.94 11.96
N ALA A 104 22.06 14.86 12.84
CA ALA A 104 22.20 15.24 14.24
C ALA A 104 23.21 14.35 14.98
N GLU A 105 23.10 13.03 14.85
CA GLU A 105 24.02 12.08 15.48
C GLU A 105 25.46 12.26 14.96
N MET A 106 25.64 12.48 13.66
CA MET A 106 26.97 12.74 13.07
C MET A 106 27.57 14.06 13.53
N SER A 107 26.76 15.10 13.76
CA SER A 107 27.22 16.36 14.33
C SER A 107 27.67 16.18 15.78
N GLU A 108 26.89 15.48 16.59
CA GLU A 108 27.24 15.18 17.98
C GLU A 108 28.50 14.29 18.06
N TYR A 109 28.58 13.25 17.23
CA TYR A 109 29.76 12.40 17.11
C TYR A 109 31.00 13.21 16.73
N THR A 110 30.88 14.12 15.75
CA THR A 110 31.99 15.00 15.34
C THR A 110 32.39 15.94 16.47
N GLN A 111 31.43 16.55 17.16
CA GLN A 111 31.68 17.43 18.30
C GLN A 111 32.41 16.68 19.43
N LYS A 112 31.97 15.47 19.78
CA LYS A 112 32.63 14.62 20.79
C LYS A 112 34.06 14.27 20.38
N ASN A 113 34.30 13.96 19.11
CA ASN A 113 35.65 13.70 18.60
C ASN A 113 36.55 14.94 18.68
N VAL A 114 36.04 16.12 18.33
CA VAL A 114 36.78 17.39 18.44
C VAL A 114 37.10 17.71 19.90
N ILE A 115 36.14 17.54 20.82
CA ILE A 115 36.36 17.74 22.27
C ILE A 115 37.41 16.75 22.79
N SER A 116 37.37 15.49 22.37
CA SER A 116 38.35 14.47 22.75
C SER A 116 39.77 14.85 22.29
N GLN A 117 39.93 15.24 21.02
CA GLN A 117 41.22 15.71 20.49
C GLN A 117 41.69 17.00 21.19
N ALA A 118 40.79 17.96 21.43
CA ALA A 118 41.09 19.18 22.17
C ALA A 118 41.49 18.89 23.63
N GLY A 119 40.86 17.91 24.28
CA GLY A 119 41.21 17.43 25.62
C GLY A 119 42.62 16.84 25.68
N ILE A 120 43.01 16.06 24.67
CA ILE A 120 44.38 15.53 24.55
C ILE A 120 45.40 16.67 24.36
N ALA A 121 45.11 17.63 23.47
CA ALA A 121 45.98 18.79 23.26
C ALA A 121 46.09 19.69 24.51
N MET A 122 44.98 19.91 25.22
CA MET A 122 44.91 20.65 26.48
C MET A 122 45.69 19.94 27.59
N LEU A 123 45.58 18.63 27.72
CA LEU A 123 46.39 17.81 28.65
C LEU A 123 47.88 17.94 28.33
N ALA A 124 48.26 17.85 27.05
CA ALA A 124 49.65 18.03 26.63
C ALA A 124 50.19 19.43 26.99
N GLN A 125 49.41 20.49 26.76
CA GLN A 125 49.79 21.86 27.08
C GLN A 125 49.80 22.14 28.60
N ALA A 126 48.87 21.54 29.35
CA ALA A 126 48.84 21.61 30.81
C ALA A 126 50.05 20.89 31.44
N ASN A 127 50.52 19.79 30.84
CA ASN A 127 51.72 19.08 31.30
C ASN A 127 53.03 19.84 31.01
N GLN A 128 53.07 20.73 30.01
CA GLN A 128 54.26 21.54 29.71
C GLN A 128 54.38 22.81 30.55
N ARG A 129 53.28 23.39 31.03
CA ARG A 129 53.29 24.59 31.89
C ARG A 129 54.12 24.45 33.18
N PRO A 130 54.07 23.35 33.95
CA PRO A 130 54.88 23.16 35.15
C PRO A 130 56.39 23.23 34.88
N GLN A 131 56.84 22.76 33.71
CA GLN A 131 58.25 22.76 33.34
C GLN A 131 58.78 24.17 33.07
N GLN A 132 57.94 25.06 32.53
CA GLN A 132 58.29 26.48 32.35
C GLN A 132 58.38 27.22 33.69
N ILE A 133 57.55 26.86 34.66
CA ILE A 133 57.62 27.45 36.02
C ILE A 133 58.89 26.97 36.76
N LEU A 134 59.30 25.71 36.59
CA LEU A 134 60.57 25.23 37.16
C LEU A 134 61.79 25.98 36.60
N GLN A 135 61.78 26.38 35.33
CA GLN A 135 62.86 27.20 34.76
C GLN A 135 62.91 28.61 35.36
N LEU A 136 61.76 29.18 35.75
CA LEU A 136 61.70 30.48 36.44
C LEU A 136 62.08 30.40 37.93
N LEU A 137 61.98 29.23 38.56
CA LEU A 137 62.42 29.02 39.96
C LEU A 137 63.91 28.66 40.09
N GLN A 138 64.56 28.25 38.99
CA GLN A 138 65.99 27.89 38.97
C GLN A 138 66.89 29.01 38.40
N GLY A 139 66.29 30.09 37.90
CA GLY A 139 66.97 31.28 37.37
C GLY A 139 66.99 32.45 38.34
#